data_AF-A0AAU9L2S4-F1
#
_entry.id   AF-A0AAU9L2S4-F1
#
_cell.length_a   1.000
_cell.length_b   1.000
_cell.length_c   1.000
_cell.angle_alpha   90.00
_cell.angle_beta   90.00
_cell.angle_gamma   90.00
#
_symmetry.space_group_name_H-M   'P 1'
#
loop_
_entity.id
_entity.type
_entity.pdbx_description
1 polymer ?
#
loop_
_entity_poly.entity_id
_entity_poly.type
_entity_poly.pdbx_seq_one_letter_code
_entity_poly.pdbx_strand_id
1 'polypeptide(L)'
;MTEQLLTYPSLSKQYFTLVSYMVEVYGEKLVSLSSELFQMLLHSLLVGMRHVSADVVRNSFQALGELASYHWKALQDQKPGLDVHLQQHPEMFIACLCIIFRMALFDDFNPAMLDACAGTLYPLILIERARYSALAEEIIHEQERLDVNSQQRLASAFAELISFLSPGDIAMGTATTRRMRTHFKKTCTLSWLRCGVFFRSSKASRSTQ
;
A
#
# COMPACT_ATOMS: atom_id res chain seq x y z
N MET A 1 20.90 0.61 -0.28
CA MET A 1 20.88 1.09 1.11
C MET A 1 20.59 -0.11 2.00
N THR A 2 21.41 -0.45 2.99
CA THR A 2 21.15 -1.60 3.86
C THR A 2 20.17 -1.22 4.97
N GLU A 3 19.40 -2.17 5.49
CA GLU A 3 18.46 -1.92 6.59
C GLU A 3 19.17 -1.35 7.83
N GLN A 4 20.39 -1.83 8.11
CA GLN A 4 21.21 -1.32 9.21
C GLN A 4 21.50 0.18 9.08
N LEU A 5 21.76 0.69 7.86
CA LEU A 5 21.97 2.12 7.63
C LEU A 5 20.67 2.93 7.77
N LEU A 6 19.52 2.33 7.48
CA LEU A 6 18.22 2.99 7.66
C LEU A 6 17.81 3.13 9.14
N THR A 7 18.53 2.50 10.07
CA THR A 7 18.31 2.72 11.52
C THR A 7 18.76 4.11 11.99
N TYR A 8 19.63 4.79 11.23
CA TYR A 8 20.09 6.13 11.56
C TYR A 8 19.04 7.18 11.14
N PRO A 9 18.37 7.88 12.09
CA PRO A 9 17.16 8.64 11.78
C PRO A 9 17.37 9.76 10.76
N SER A 10 18.48 10.49 10.86
CA SER A 10 18.81 11.60 9.94
C SER A 10 19.08 11.09 8.52
N LEU A 11 19.80 9.98 8.40
CA LEU A 11 20.12 9.36 7.11
C LEU A 11 18.85 8.82 6.45
N SER A 12 18.04 8.07 7.22
CA SER A 12 16.75 7.54 6.76
C SER A 12 15.84 8.65 6.25
N LYS A 13 15.68 9.74 7.01
CA LYS A 13 14.88 10.90 6.59
C LYS A 13 15.37 11.50 5.29
N GLN A 14 16.67 11.75 5.16
CA GLN A 14 17.24 12.34 3.94
C GLN A 14 17.10 11.41 2.73
N TYR A 15 17.37 10.12 2.92
CA TYR A 15 17.24 9.10 1.88
C TYR A 15 15.81 9.01 1.34
N PHE A 16 14.82 8.81 2.22
CA PHE A 16 13.43 8.68 1.79
C PHE A 16 12.85 9.98 1.23
N THR A 17 13.31 11.13 1.71
CA THR A 17 12.97 12.43 1.10
C THR A 17 13.48 12.51 -0.33
N LEU A 18 14.76 12.20 -0.55
CA LEU A 18 15.35 12.19 -1.89
C LEU A 18 14.64 11.21 -2.82
N VAL A 19 14.39 9.98 -2.35
CA VAL A 19 13.69 8.95 -3.13
C VAL A 19 12.29 9.42 -3.53
N SER A 20 11.52 10.00 -2.60
CA SER A 20 10.17 10.52 -2.91
C SER A 20 10.23 11.57 -4.01
N TYR A 21 11.16 12.52 -3.93
CA TYR A 21 11.34 13.53 -4.97
C TYR A 21 11.80 12.93 -6.30
N MET A 22 12.73 11.96 -6.27
CA MET A 22 13.21 11.30 -7.49
C MET A 22 12.09 10.58 -8.22
N VAL A 23 11.22 9.87 -7.49
CA VAL A 23 10.07 9.20 -8.10
C VAL A 23 9.09 10.21 -8.68
N GLU A 24 8.74 11.24 -7.90
CA GLU A 24 7.75 12.24 -8.30
C GLU A 24 8.19 13.03 -9.54
N VAL A 25 9.46 13.43 -9.60
CA VAL A 25 9.98 14.30 -10.67
C VAL A 25 10.56 13.50 -11.84
N TYR A 26 11.15 12.33 -11.57
CA TYR A 26 11.95 11.57 -12.54
C TYR A 26 11.48 10.13 -12.71
N GLY A 27 10.18 9.85 -12.56
CA GLY A 27 9.60 8.50 -12.76
C GLY A 27 10.04 7.81 -14.06
N GLU A 28 10.18 8.56 -15.15
CA GLU A 28 10.68 8.04 -16.44
C GLU A 28 12.13 7.53 -16.36
N LYS A 29 12.99 8.15 -15.55
CA LYS A 29 14.37 7.70 -15.34
C LYS A 29 14.44 6.43 -14.52
N LEU A 30 13.43 6.17 -13.67
CA LEU A 30 13.39 4.96 -12.86
C LEU A 30 13.15 3.71 -13.70
N VAL A 31 12.46 3.84 -14.84
CA VAL A 31 12.30 2.76 -15.85
C VAL A 31 13.65 2.31 -16.42
N SER A 32 14.63 3.22 -16.48
CA SER A 32 15.96 2.93 -17.04
C SER A 32 16.92 2.27 -16.06
N LEU A 33 16.52 2.12 -14.80
CA LEU A 33 17.32 1.38 -13.82
C LEU A 33 17.40 -0.10 -14.22
N SER A 34 18.46 -0.78 -13.80
CA SER A 34 18.43 -2.24 -13.82
C SER A 34 17.33 -2.73 -12.87
N SER A 35 16.67 -3.84 -13.19
CA SER A 35 15.61 -4.37 -12.33
C SER A 35 16.10 -4.73 -10.93
N GLU A 36 17.35 -5.12 -10.78
CA GLU A 36 17.96 -5.34 -9.45
C GLU A 36 17.94 -4.05 -8.61
N LEU A 37 18.40 -2.92 -9.18
CA LEU A 37 18.38 -1.63 -8.49
C LEU A 37 16.95 -1.15 -8.23
N PHE A 38 16.03 -1.40 -9.16
CA PHE A 38 14.61 -1.08 -8.97
C PHE A 38 13.99 -1.90 -7.83
N GLN A 39 14.29 -3.20 -7.76
CA GLN A 39 13.84 -4.07 -6.66
C GLN A 39 14.42 -3.62 -5.31
N MET A 40 15.71 -3.24 -5.26
CA MET A 40 16.31 -2.69 -4.05
C MET A 40 15.64 -1.38 -3.60
N LEU A 41 15.28 -0.51 -4.55
CA LEU A 41 14.53 0.72 -4.28
C LEU A 41 13.15 0.38 -3.70
N LEU A 42 12.41 -0.51 -4.34
CA LEU A 42 11.08 -0.93 -3.91
C LEU A 42 11.11 -1.58 -2.52
N HIS A 43 12.06 -2.48 -2.28
CA HIS A 43 12.27 -3.09 -0.97
C HIS A 43 12.55 -2.01 0.09
N SER A 44 13.38 -1.02 -0.23
CA SER A 44 13.66 0.09 0.70
C SER A 44 12.38 0.87 1.03
N LEU A 45 11.50 1.12 0.05
CA LEU A 45 10.20 1.76 0.28
C LEU A 45 9.33 0.95 1.25
N LEU A 46 9.23 -0.37 1.05
CA LEU A 46 8.45 -1.26 1.92
C LEU A 46 8.97 -1.30 3.36
N VAL A 47 10.29 -1.24 3.54
CA VAL A 47 10.93 -1.09 4.86
C VAL A 47 10.55 0.27 5.47
N GLY A 48 10.63 1.36 4.68
CA GLY A 48 10.30 2.70 5.15
C GLY A 48 8.84 2.89 5.58
N MET A 49 7.90 2.12 5.02
CA MET A 49 6.49 2.14 5.45
C MET A 49 6.26 1.68 6.89
N ARG A 50 7.18 0.90 7.46
CA ARG A 50 7.16 0.42 8.85
C ARG A 50 8.08 1.22 9.77
N HIS A 51 8.68 2.29 9.26
CA HIS A 51 9.65 3.06 10.00
C HIS A 51 8.99 3.86 11.14
N VAL A 52 9.73 4.09 12.23
CA VAL A 52 9.22 4.82 13.42
C VAL A 52 8.95 6.31 13.15
N SER A 53 9.62 6.89 12.14
CA SER A 53 9.42 8.27 11.71
C SER A 53 8.25 8.40 10.74
N ALA A 54 7.24 9.18 11.12
CA ALA A 54 6.06 9.43 10.28
C ALA A 54 6.40 10.09 8.94
N ASP A 55 7.46 10.92 8.88
CA ASP A 55 7.92 11.54 7.62
C ASP A 55 8.44 10.48 6.66
N VAL A 56 9.20 9.50 7.16
CA VAL A 56 9.73 8.40 6.36
C VAL A 56 8.58 7.53 5.84
N VAL A 57 7.64 7.17 6.71
CA VAL A 57 6.46 6.37 6.33
C VAL A 57 5.67 7.08 5.23
N ARG A 58 5.41 8.38 5.40
CA ARG A 58 4.68 9.20 4.42
C ARG A 58 5.41 9.26 3.08
N ASN A 59 6.71 9.53 3.09
CA ASN A 59 7.53 9.59 1.88
C ASN A 59 7.57 8.23 1.17
N SER A 60 7.65 7.12 1.91
CA SER A 60 7.62 5.78 1.33
C SER A 60 6.30 5.45 0.65
N PHE A 61 5.18 5.77 1.29
CA PHE A 61 3.85 5.61 0.69
C PHE A 61 3.68 6.49 -0.56
N GLN A 62 4.06 7.76 -0.47
CA GLN A 62 3.99 8.70 -1.59
C GLN A 62 4.82 8.18 -2.78
N ALA A 63 6.08 7.83 -2.55
CA ALA A 63 6.95 7.28 -3.57
C ALA A 63 6.35 6.02 -4.24
N LEU A 64 5.86 5.04 -3.46
CA LEU A 64 5.24 3.86 -4.07
C LEU A 64 3.96 4.19 -4.84
N GLY A 65 3.14 5.10 -4.31
CA GLY A 65 1.92 5.56 -4.95
C GLY A 65 2.19 6.26 -6.28
N GLU A 66 3.24 7.08 -6.36
CA GLU A 66 3.67 7.73 -7.59
C GLU A 66 4.23 6.74 -8.61
N LEU A 67 5.01 5.73 -8.19
CA LEU A 67 5.48 4.65 -9.08
C LEU A 67 4.31 3.88 -9.71
N ALA A 68 3.35 3.46 -8.88
CA ALA A 68 2.17 2.75 -9.36
C ALA A 68 1.31 3.65 -10.26
N SER A 69 1.14 4.94 -9.89
CA SER A 69 0.41 5.90 -10.70
C SER A 69 1.07 6.17 -12.05
N TYR A 70 2.40 6.25 -12.09
CA TYR A 70 3.17 6.40 -13.32
C TYR A 70 2.93 5.21 -14.27
N HIS A 71 3.05 3.98 -13.77
CA HIS A 71 2.78 2.79 -14.58
C HIS A 71 1.32 2.73 -15.04
N TRP A 72 0.37 3.01 -14.16
CA TRP A 72 -1.05 3.06 -14.52
C TRP A 72 -1.33 4.05 -15.65
N LYS A 73 -0.80 5.28 -15.55
CA LYS A 73 -0.93 6.30 -16.61
C LYS A 73 -0.30 5.83 -17.92
N ALA A 74 0.87 5.18 -17.85
CA ALA A 74 1.51 4.61 -19.03
C ALA A 74 0.64 3.56 -19.71
N LEU A 75 -0.03 2.67 -18.95
CA LEU A 75 -0.99 1.70 -19.50
C LEU A 75 -2.15 2.39 -20.24
N GLN A 76 -2.70 3.48 -19.69
CA GLN A 76 -3.76 4.25 -20.34
C GLN A 76 -3.28 4.91 -21.64
N ASP A 77 -2.05 5.39 -21.65
CA ASP A 77 -1.39 6.02 -22.80
C ASP A 77 -0.81 5.00 -23.81
N GLN A 78 -0.96 3.69 -23.58
CA GLN A 78 -0.33 2.62 -24.37
C GLN A 78 1.20 2.73 -24.45
N LYS A 79 1.82 3.20 -23.37
CA LYS A 79 3.27 3.29 -23.17
C LYS A 79 3.77 2.15 -22.27
N PRO A 80 5.04 1.74 -22.38
CA PRO A 80 5.57 0.58 -21.65
C PRO A 80 5.69 0.78 -20.11
N GLY A 81 5.64 2.00 -19.58
CA GLY A 81 5.65 2.23 -18.13
C GLY A 81 6.79 1.50 -17.40
N LEU A 82 6.45 0.58 -16.49
CA LEU A 82 7.38 -0.26 -15.72
C LEU A 82 7.41 -1.73 -16.21
N ASP A 83 6.98 -2.00 -17.44
CA ASP A 83 6.84 -3.36 -17.99
C ASP A 83 8.14 -4.16 -17.93
N VAL A 84 9.29 -3.52 -18.14
CA VAL A 84 10.61 -4.18 -18.06
C VAL A 84 10.86 -4.83 -16.69
N HIS A 85 10.39 -4.18 -15.62
CA HIS A 85 10.52 -4.70 -14.26
C HIS A 85 9.43 -5.74 -13.97
N LEU A 86 8.22 -5.55 -14.47
CA LEU A 86 7.11 -6.50 -14.30
C LEU A 86 7.33 -7.81 -15.06
N GLN A 87 8.01 -7.80 -16.21
CA GLN A 87 8.37 -9.02 -16.92
C GLN A 87 9.30 -9.91 -16.08
N GLN A 88 10.18 -9.30 -15.29
CA GLN A 88 11.10 -10.02 -14.41
C GLN A 88 10.49 -10.31 -13.04
N HIS A 89 9.57 -9.46 -12.57
CA HIS A 89 8.89 -9.58 -11.29
C HIS A 89 7.37 -9.32 -11.45
N PRO A 90 6.61 -10.27 -12.03
CA PRO A 90 5.17 -10.08 -12.30
C PRO A 90 4.33 -9.88 -11.04
N GLU A 91 4.86 -10.31 -9.90
CA GLU A 91 4.20 -10.31 -8.60
C GLU A 91 4.42 -9.01 -7.81
N MET A 92 5.17 -8.06 -8.37
CA MET A 92 5.69 -6.91 -7.63
C MET A 92 4.58 -6.04 -7.02
N PHE A 93 3.57 -5.65 -7.80
CA PHE A 93 2.52 -4.75 -7.31
C PHE A 93 1.52 -5.47 -6.41
N ILE A 94 1.13 -6.71 -6.75
CA ILE A 94 0.27 -7.52 -5.86
C ILE A 94 0.96 -7.80 -4.51
N ALA A 95 2.27 -8.06 -4.49
CA ALA A 95 3.03 -8.26 -3.26
C ALA A 95 3.04 -7.00 -2.40
N CYS A 96 3.24 -5.82 -3.02
CA CYS A 96 3.15 -4.54 -2.31
C CYS A 96 1.77 -4.33 -1.68
N LEU A 97 0.71 -4.57 -2.46
CA LEU A 97 -0.67 -4.40 -2.02
C LEU A 97 -1.03 -5.37 -0.88
N CYS A 98 -0.57 -6.61 -0.95
CA CYS A 98 -0.66 -7.60 0.13
C CYS A 98 0.05 -7.11 1.41
N ILE A 99 1.30 -6.67 1.29
CA ILE A 99 2.10 -6.14 2.42
C ILE A 99 1.40 -4.94 3.08
N ILE A 100 0.83 -4.03 2.28
CA ILE A 100 0.14 -2.84 2.80
C ILE A 100 -1.16 -3.22 3.51
N PHE A 101 -1.96 -4.14 2.95
CA PHE A 101 -3.19 -4.57 3.63
C PHE A 101 -2.89 -5.31 4.93
N ARG A 102 -1.92 -6.24 4.94
CA ARG A 102 -1.51 -6.91 6.17
C ARG A 102 -1.00 -5.92 7.20
N MET A 103 -0.17 -4.95 6.80
CA MET A 103 0.31 -3.90 7.70
C MET A 103 -0.84 -3.05 8.25
N ALA A 104 -1.80 -2.68 7.41
CA ALA A 104 -2.96 -1.93 7.87
C ALA A 104 -3.78 -2.78 8.86
N LEU A 105 -4.16 -4.01 8.49
CA LEU A 105 -5.09 -4.82 9.28
C LEU A 105 -4.47 -5.42 10.55
N PHE A 106 -3.18 -5.73 10.56
CA PHE A 106 -2.56 -6.55 11.61
C PHE A 106 -1.50 -5.84 12.45
N ASP A 107 -0.93 -4.73 11.97
CA ASP A 107 0.06 -3.95 12.72
C ASP A 107 -0.60 -2.77 13.46
N ASP A 108 0.15 -2.12 14.37
CA ASP A 108 -0.26 -0.86 15.02
C ASP A 108 -0.20 0.31 14.01
N PHE A 109 -1.08 0.27 13.01
CA PHE A 109 -1.07 1.20 11.91
C PHE A 109 -1.55 2.58 12.37
N ASN A 110 -0.70 3.58 12.18
CA ASN A 110 -0.98 4.96 12.57
C ASN A 110 -2.08 5.56 11.68
N PRO A 111 -3.26 5.95 12.23
CA PRO A 111 -4.34 6.52 11.44
C PRO A 111 -3.97 7.80 10.68
N ALA A 112 -2.93 8.52 11.13
CA ALA A 112 -2.41 9.69 10.42
C ALA A 112 -1.81 9.34 9.04
N MET A 113 -1.47 8.07 8.81
CA MET A 113 -0.92 7.56 7.55
C MET A 113 -2.00 7.03 6.59
N LEU A 114 -3.27 6.98 7.00
CA LEU A 114 -4.38 6.47 6.16
C LEU A 114 -4.46 7.20 4.82
N ASP A 115 -4.23 8.52 4.82
CA ASP A 115 -4.29 9.34 3.62
C ASP A 115 -3.20 8.96 2.60
N ALA A 116 -1.98 8.70 3.09
CA ALA A 116 -0.86 8.29 2.24
C ALA A 116 -1.08 6.85 1.75
N CYS A 117 -1.47 5.94 2.65
CA CYS A 117 -1.78 4.55 2.34
C CYS A 117 -2.90 4.42 1.27
N ALA A 118 -3.99 5.18 1.40
CA ALA A 118 -5.06 5.19 0.41
C ALA A 118 -4.59 5.72 -0.96
N GLY A 119 -3.71 6.73 -0.97
CA GLY A 119 -3.08 7.24 -2.19
C GLY A 119 -2.24 6.20 -2.91
N THR A 120 -1.58 5.31 -2.15
CA THR A 120 -0.78 4.19 -2.69
C THR A 120 -1.63 3.01 -3.13
N LEU A 121 -2.64 2.61 -2.33
CA LEU A 121 -3.50 1.47 -2.63
C LEU A 121 -4.32 1.67 -3.92
N TYR A 122 -4.74 2.91 -4.21
CA TYR A 122 -5.56 3.21 -5.37
C TYR A 122 -4.95 2.76 -6.70
N PRO A 123 -3.78 3.27 -7.13
CA PRO A 123 -3.17 2.84 -8.37
C PRO A 123 -2.79 1.35 -8.36
N LEU A 124 -2.39 0.80 -7.21
CA LEU A 124 -2.08 -0.63 -7.11
C LEU A 124 -3.30 -1.53 -7.38
N ILE A 125 -4.46 -1.19 -6.81
CA ILE A 125 -5.71 -1.93 -7.04
C ILE A 125 -6.17 -1.80 -8.49
N LEU A 126 -5.96 -0.65 -9.13
CA LEU A 126 -6.28 -0.45 -10.54
C LEU A 126 -5.43 -1.35 -11.45
N ILE A 127 -4.12 -1.43 -11.18
CA ILE A 127 -3.20 -2.30 -11.93
C ILE A 127 -3.55 -3.77 -11.71
N GLU A 128 -3.78 -4.18 -10.45
CA GLU A 128 -3.94 -5.58 -10.05
C GLU A 128 -5.41 -6.02 -9.95
N ARG A 129 -6.32 -5.35 -10.65
CA ARG A 129 -7.78 -5.53 -10.50
C ARG A 129 -8.22 -6.98 -10.66
N ALA A 130 -7.61 -7.72 -11.58
CA ALA A 130 -7.93 -9.12 -11.83
C ALA A 130 -7.55 -10.06 -10.67
N ARG A 131 -6.57 -9.67 -9.85
CA ARG A 131 -5.99 -10.49 -8.78
C ARG A 131 -6.41 -10.04 -7.39
N TYR A 132 -6.90 -8.81 -7.28
CA TYR A 132 -7.35 -8.20 -6.04
C TYR A 132 -8.38 -9.04 -5.27
N SER A 133 -9.38 -9.62 -5.95
CA SER A 133 -10.43 -10.40 -5.28
C SER A 133 -9.87 -11.65 -4.60
N ALA A 134 -8.99 -12.39 -5.29
CA ALA A 134 -8.34 -13.56 -4.73
C ALA A 134 -7.47 -13.21 -3.51
N LEU A 135 -6.76 -12.09 -3.56
CA LEU A 135 -5.99 -11.62 -2.41
C LEU A 135 -6.89 -11.20 -1.23
N ALA A 136 -8.02 -10.53 -1.50
CA ALA A 136 -8.96 -10.18 -0.45
C ALA A 136 -9.51 -11.43 0.25
N GLU A 137 -9.86 -12.46 -0.52
CA GLU A 137 -10.28 -13.77 0.00
C GLU A 137 -9.18 -14.43 0.85
N GLU A 138 -7.93 -14.46 0.36
CA GLU A 138 -6.77 -14.97 1.11
C GLU A 138 -6.64 -14.27 2.48
N ILE A 139 -6.65 -12.95 2.50
CA ILE A 139 -6.53 -12.15 3.73
C ILE A 139 -7.70 -12.40 4.69
N ILE A 140 -8.92 -12.57 4.18
CA ILE A 140 -10.09 -12.90 5.00
C ILE A 140 -9.94 -14.29 5.61
N HIS A 141 -9.49 -15.27 4.83
CA HIS A 141 -9.28 -16.64 5.30
C HIS A 141 -8.18 -16.76 6.35
N GLU A 142 -7.12 -15.94 6.28
CA GLU A 142 -6.10 -15.84 7.34
C GLU A 142 -6.69 -15.45 8.71
N GLN A 143 -7.91 -14.90 8.73
CA GLN A 143 -8.63 -14.47 9.92
C GLN A 143 -9.62 -15.51 10.45
N GLU A 144 -9.25 -16.79 10.47
CA GLU A 144 -10.08 -17.89 11.00
C GLU A 144 -10.55 -17.66 12.44
N ARG A 145 -9.84 -16.82 13.21
CA ARG A 145 -10.17 -16.48 14.60
C ARG A 145 -11.26 -15.41 14.74
N LEU A 146 -11.62 -14.72 13.66
CA LEU A 146 -12.72 -13.75 13.67
C LEU A 146 -14.07 -14.46 13.64
N ASP A 147 -15.06 -13.90 14.32
CA ASP A 147 -16.43 -14.37 14.20
C ASP A 147 -16.98 -14.12 12.78
N VAL A 148 -18.01 -14.90 12.40
CA VAL A 148 -18.64 -14.84 11.07
C VAL A 148 -19.10 -13.43 10.70
N ASN A 149 -19.60 -12.63 11.66
CA ASN A 149 -20.02 -11.27 11.35
C ASN A 149 -18.83 -10.36 11.05
N SER A 150 -17.72 -10.50 11.79
CA SER A 150 -16.50 -9.75 11.52
C SER A 150 -15.87 -10.12 10.17
N GLN A 151 -15.86 -11.40 9.80
CA GLN A 151 -15.43 -11.85 8.47
C GLN A 151 -16.31 -11.28 7.36
N GLN A 152 -17.64 -11.33 7.51
CA GLN A 152 -18.57 -10.76 6.55
C GLN A 152 -18.38 -9.24 6.38
N ARG A 153 -18.09 -8.53 7.47
CA ARG A 153 -17.82 -7.08 7.43
C ARG A 153 -16.50 -6.76 6.75
N LEU A 154 -15.47 -7.58 6.95
CA LEU A 154 -14.20 -7.45 6.24
C LEU A 154 -14.37 -7.73 4.74
N ALA A 155 -15.12 -8.77 4.37
CA ALA A 155 -15.46 -9.06 2.98
C ALA A 155 -16.22 -7.90 2.32
N SER A 156 -17.22 -7.35 3.03
CA SER A 156 -17.99 -6.20 2.56
C SER A 156 -17.10 -4.96 2.38
N ALA A 157 -16.15 -4.74 3.29
CA ALA A 157 -15.17 -3.66 3.19
C ALA A 157 -14.29 -3.79 1.94
N PHE A 158 -13.73 -4.97 1.68
CA PHE A 158 -12.92 -5.21 0.46
C PHE A 158 -13.74 -5.05 -0.82
N ALA A 159 -15.00 -5.49 -0.84
CA ALA A 159 -15.90 -5.27 -1.97
C ALA A 159 -16.24 -3.77 -2.18
N GLU A 160 -16.49 -3.04 -1.09
CA GLU A 160 -16.77 -1.61 -1.15
C GLU A 160 -15.57 -0.81 -1.70
N LEU A 161 -14.34 -1.22 -1.38
CA LEU A 161 -13.11 -0.59 -1.85
C LEU A 161 -12.93 -0.58 -3.38
N ILE A 162 -13.62 -1.45 -4.10
CA ILE A 162 -13.59 -1.48 -5.57
C ILE A 162 -14.91 -1.06 -6.21
N SER A 163 -15.96 -0.84 -5.41
CA SER A 163 -17.33 -0.55 -5.89
C SER A 163 -17.43 0.75 -6.71
N PHE A 164 -16.52 1.70 -6.46
CA PHE A 164 -16.45 2.99 -7.15
C PHE A 164 -15.46 2.98 -8.34
N LEU A 165 -14.79 1.87 -8.62
CA LEU A 165 -13.89 1.76 -9.76
C LEU A 165 -14.72 1.51 -11.03
N SER A 166 -15.45 2.52 -11.50
CA SER A 166 -16.08 2.48 -12.82
C SER A 166 -15.02 2.72 -13.91
N PRO A 167 -15.20 2.19 -15.14
CA PRO A 167 -14.28 2.45 -16.24
C PRO A 167 -14.06 3.95 -16.56
N GLY A 168 -15.01 4.82 -16.19
CA GLY A 168 -14.92 6.27 -16.42
C GLY A 168 -14.10 7.03 -15.37
N ASP A 169 -14.00 6.50 -14.15
CA ASP A 169 -13.23 7.14 -13.07
C ASP A 169 -11.71 6.95 -13.22
N ILE A 170 -11.31 6.00 -14.09
CA ILE A 170 -9.94 5.72 -14.52
C ILE A 170 -9.30 6.92 -15.25
N ALA A 171 -10.13 7.78 -15.87
CA ALA A 171 -9.68 8.95 -16.62
C ALA A 171 -9.50 10.20 -15.75
N MET A 172 -10.04 10.24 -14.53
CA MET A 172 -9.99 11.42 -13.67
C MET A 172 -9.03 11.21 -12.49
N GLY A 173 -7.84 11.81 -12.56
CA GLY A 173 -6.90 11.85 -11.44
C GLY A 173 -7.46 12.55 -10.19
N THR A 174 -6.76 12.42 -9.05
CA THR A 174 -6.90 13.08 -7.72
C THR A 174 -8.29 13.12 -7.02
N ALA A 175 -9.39 13.36 -7.72
CA ALA A 175 -10.75 13.41 -7.18
C ALA A 175 -11.23 12.03 -6.70
N THR A 176 -10.91 10.98 -7.45
CA THR A 176 -11.19 9.57 -7.12
C THR A 176 -10.37 9.12 -5.92
N THR A 177 -9.10 9.59 -5.82
CA THR A 177 -8.24 9.40 -4.64
C THR A 177 -8.83 10.03 -3.39
N ARG A 178 -9.51 11.19 -3.48
CA ARG A 178 -10.17 11.83 -2.34
C ARG A 178 -11.43 11.08 -1.89
N ARG A 179 -12.23 10.54 -2.83
CA ARG A 179 -13.40 9.70 -2.52
C ARG A 179 -12.97 8.37 -1.92
N MET A 180 -12.00 7.69 -2.52
CA MET A 180 -11.40 6.46 -2.00
C MET A 180 -10.76 6.69 -0.63
N ARG A 181 -10.06 7.81 -0.41
CA ARG A 181 -9.54 8.20 0.92
C ARG A 181 -10.65 8.35 1.95
N THR A 182 -11.77 8.97 1.57
CA THR A 182 -12.92 9.16 2.48
C THR A 182 -13.61 7.84 2.77
N HIS A 183 -13.75 6.96 1.77
CA HIS A 183 -14.32 5.62 1.93
C HIS A 183 -13.38 4.70 2.72
N PHE A 184 -12.12 4.55 2.34
CA PHE A 184 -11.12 3.76 3.09
C PHE A 184 -11.03 4.24 4.55
N LYS A 185 -11.00 5.55 4.80
CA LYS A 185 -11.01 6.09 6.16
C LYS A 185 -12.29 5.72 6.90
N LYS A 186 -13.47 5.81 6.29
CA LYS A 186 -14.74 5.37 6.91
C LYS A 186 -14.76 3.87 7.17
N THR A 187 -14.43 3.06 6.18
CA THR A 187 -14.43 1.60 6.23
C THR A 187 -13.40 1.07 7.23
N CYS A 188 -12.16 1.59 7.23
CA CYS A 188 -11.16 1.27 8.24
C CYS A 188 -11.53 1.80 9.62
N THR A 189 -12.00 3.04 9.78
CA THR A 189 -12.35 3.55 11.12
C THR A 189 -13.53 2.77 11.71
N LEU A 190 -14.55 2.41 10.91
CA LEU A 190 -15.72 1.65 11.37
C LEU A 190 -15.45 0.15 11.54
N SER A 191 -14.65 -0.47 10.68
CA SER A 191 -14.23 -1.87 10.84
C SER A 191 -13.17 -2.02 11.92
N TRP A 192 -12.18 -1.13 12.02
CA TRP A 192 -11.11 -1.24 13.01
C TRP A 192 -11.51 -0.80 14.41
N LEU A 193 -12.40 0.19 14.60
CA LEU A 193 -12.92 0.46 15.95
C LEU A 193 -13.83 -0.67 16.45
N ARG A 194 -14.50 -1.39 15.55
CA ARG A 194 -15.39 -2.50 15.93
C ARG A 194 -14.70 -3.87 15.98
N CYS A 195 -13.67 -4.10 15.16
CA CYS A 195 -12.81 -5.31 15.23
C CYS A 195 -11.65 -5.11 16.23
N GLY A 196 -11.26 -3.87 16.52
CA GLY A 196 -10.12 -3.50 17.38
C GLY A 196 -10.32 -3.74 18.88
N VAL A 197 -11.52 -4.15 19.31
CA VAL A 197 -11.70 -4.76 20.64
C VAL A 197 -11.12 -6.19 20.66
N PHE A 198 -10.98 -6.85 19.51
CA PHE A 198 -10.54 -8.25 19.43
C PHE A 198 -9.04 -8.42 19.19
N PHE A 199 -8.42 -7.57 18.35
CA PHE A 199 -6.99 -7.75 18.02
C PHE A 199 -6.02 -7.40 19.16
N ARG A 200 -6.42 -6.53 20.11
CA ARG A 200 -5.60 -6.15 21.28
C ARG A 200 -5.56 -7.19 22.39
N SER A 201 -6.55 -8.09 22.48
CA SER A 201 -6.62 -9.08 23.57
C SER A 201 -5.60 -10.23 23.44
N SER A 202 -5.01 -10.45 22.27
CA SER A 202 -4.04 -11.55 22.08
C SER A 202 -2.59 -11.20 22.42
N LYS A 203 -2.23 -9.91 22.55
CA LYS A 203 -0.88 -9.49 22.99
C LYS A 203 -0.82 -9.18 24.48
N ALA A 204 -1.94 -8.82 25.12
CA ALA A 204 -1.98 -8.57 26.56
C ALA A 204 -1.90 -9.83 27.44
N SER A 205 -2.07 -11.03 26.87
CA SER A 205 -1.96 -12.30 27.60
C SER A 205 -0.56 -12.95 27.57
N ARG A 206 0.46 -12.29 26.99
CA ARG A 206 1.84 -12.80 26.93
C ARG A 206 2.90 -11.95 27.64
N SER A 207 2.49 -11.04 28.53
CA SER A 207 3.42 -10.29 29.39
C SER A 207 3.22 -10.52 30.89
N THR A 208 2.58 -11.63 31.26
CA THR A 208 2.52 -12.10 32.65
C THR A 208 2.57 -13.62 32.66
N GLN A 209 3.75 -14.16 32.41
CA GLN A 209 4.25 -15.42 32.97
C GLN A 209 5.76 -15.47 32.83
#